data_AF-A0A7R9WBD4-F1
#
_entry.id   AF-A0A7R9WBD4-F1
#
_cell.length_a   1.000
_cell.length_b   1.000
_cell.length_c   1.000
_cell.angle_alpha   90.00
_cell.angle_beta   90.00
_cell.angle_gamma   90.00
#
_symmetry.space_group_name_H-M   'P 1'
#
loop_
_entity.id
_entity.type
_entity.pdbx_description
1 polymer ?
#
loop_
_entity_poly.entity_id
_entity_poly.type
_entity_poly.pdbx_seq_one_letter_code
_entity_poly.pdbx_strand_id
1 'polypeptide(L)'
;LDQLMGTERDVPLEHRTGRERTYTDDIVCKYYLCGLDITCFKNTRSDGDVARWVPAQSFTKLRDDDVKAAFQALSDEAKAKLGYERDTKAVLDNLVRDCDRRVERGLARARVERERAQVMISTSADNDVLELLKVKMKESTEKAEKLGEDGDVDGAEKELEHLE
;
A
#
# COMPACT_ATOMS: atom_id res chain seq x y z
N LEU A 1 -28.29 19.36 3.12
CA LEU A 1 -29.55 19.92 3.65
C LEU A 1 -30.53 18.80 4.00
N ASP A 2 -30.76 17.81 3.15
CA ASP A 2 -31.73 16.73 3.45
C ASP A 2 -31.35 15.86 4.65
N GLN A 3 -30.06 15.72 4.94
CA GLN A 3 -29.56 15.11 6.18
C GLN A 3 -29.95 15.92 7.44
N LEU A 4 -30.22 17.22 7.30
CA LEU A 4 -30.56 18.13 8.39
C LEU A 4 -32.07 18.46 8.43
N MET A 5 -32.73 18.49 7.27
CA MET A 5 -34.10 19.00 7.09
C MET A 5 -35.11 17.90 6.75
N GLY A 6 -34.66 16.63 6.66
CA GLY A 6 -35.48 15.50 6.24
C GLY A 6 -35.60 15.40 4.71
N THR A 7 -35.71 14.17 4.21
CA THR A 7 -35.73 13.92 2.76
C THR A 7 -37.07 14.15 2.08
N GLU A 8 -38.14 14.21 2.85
CA GLU A 8 -39.47 14.55 2.34
C GLU A 8 -39.75 16.07 2.34
N ARG A 9 -38.71 16.91 2.52
CA ARG A 9 -38.88 18.37 2.53
C ARG A 9 -39.51 18.87 1.23
N ASP A 10 -38.99 18.41 0.10
CA ASP A 10 -39.41 18.84 -1.24
C ASP A 10 -40.60 18.02 -1.77
N VAL A 11 -41.09 17.05 -0.99
CA VAL A 11 -42.25 16.25 -1.34
C VAL A 11 -43.53 16.96 -0.85
N PRO A 12 -44.51 17.21 -1.73
CA PRO A 12 -45.81 17.77 -1.35
C PRO A 12 -46.45 16.95 -0.23
N LEU A 13 -47.13 17.61 0.72
CA LEU A 13 -47.69 16.96 1.92
C LEU A 13 -48.55 15.72 1.61
N GLU A 14 -49.26 15.71 0.49
CA GLU A 14 -50.14 14.61 0.06
C GLU A 14 -49.38 13.34 -0.36
N HIS A 15 -48.09 13.46 -0.68
CA HIS A 15 -47.22 12.36 -1.10
C HIS A 15 -46.16 12.02 -0.06
N ARG A 16 -46.19 12.65 1.12
CA ARG A 16 -45.29 12.32 2.22
C ARG A 16 -45.69 10.97 2.78
N THR A 17 -44.81 9.99 2.60
CA THR A 17 -45.03 8.63 3.08
C THR A 17 -44.77 8.50 4.58
N GLY A 18 -43.92 9.37 5.17
CA GLY A 18 -43.56 9.29 6.59
C GLY A 18 -42.92 7.96 6.99
N ARG A 19 -42.52 7.15 6.01
CA ARG A 19 -42.00 5.80 6.23
C ARG A 19 -40.52 5.90 6.61
N GLU A 20 -40.16 5.21 7.70
CA GLU A 20 -38.76 5.05 8.07
C GLU A 20 -38.01 4.24 7.01
N ARG A 21 -36.82 4.75 6.66
CA ARG A 21 -35.95 4.15 5.65
C ARG A 21 -35.50 2.79 6.11
N THR A 22 -35.55 1.82 5.20
CA THR A 22 -35.18 0.44 5.50
C THR A 22 -33.91 0.06 4.73
N TYR A 23 -33.13 -0.87 5.27
CA TYR A 23 -31.93 -1.42 4.62
C TYR A 23 -32.22 -2.10 3.26
N THR A 24 -33.48 -2.39 2.94
CA THR A 24 -33.93 -2.92 1.64
C THR A 24 -34.00 -1.85 0.55
N ASP A 25 -34.14 -0.57 0.91
CA ASP A 25 -34.38 0.50 -0.06
C ASP A 25 -33.19 0.69 -1.02
N ASP A 26 -33.46 0.93 -2.30
CA ASP A 26 -32.42 1.04 -3.32
C ASP A 26 -31.54 2.29 -3.13
N ILE A 27 -32.10 3.34 -2.52
CA ILE A 27 -31.36 4.56 -2.19
C ILE A 27 -30.23 4.33 -1.19
N VAL A 28 -30.28 3.24 -0.40
CA VAL A 28 -29.30 2.92 0.64
C VAL A 28 -28.12 2.17 0.03
N CYS A 29 -26.91 2.59 0.37
CA CYS A 29 -25.69 1.96 -0.10
C CYS A 29 -25.48 0.60 0.59
N LYS A 30 -25.65 -0.50 -0.15
CA LYS A 30 -25.51 -1.86 0.40
C LYS A 30 -24.10 -2.18 0.88
N TYR A 31 -23.08 -1.63 0.21
CA TYR A 31 -21.67 -1.76 0.62
C TYR A 31 -21.42 -1.15 2.00
N TYR A 32 -22.04 0.01 2.27
CA TYR A 32 -21.92 0.69 3.57
C TYR A 32 -22.55 -0.11 4.70
N LEU A 33 -23.70 -0.74 4.44
CA LEU A 33 -24.35 -1.65 5.40
C LEU A 33 -23.42 -2.81 5.80
N CYS A 34 -22.66 -3.33 4.83
CA CYS A 34 -21.67 -4.39 5.03
C CYS A 34 -20.33 -3.87 5.62
N GLY A 35 -20.22 -2.58 5.91
CA GLY A 35 -19.03 -1.97 6.51
C GLY A 35 -18.00 -1.40 5.54
N LEU A 36 -18.23 -1.47 4.23
CA LEU A 36 -17.37 -0.86 3.21
C LEU A 36 -17.89 0.52 2.81
N ASP A 37 -17.22 1.59 3.26
CA ASP A 37 -17.46 2.93 2.73
C ASP A 37 -16.62 3.19 1.47
N ILE A 38 -17.26 2.97 0.33
CA ILE A 38 -16.68 3.22 -1.00
C ILE A 38 -16.32 4.69 -1.25
N THR A 39 -16.84 5.62 -0.45
CA THR A 39 -16.59 7.06 -0.65
C THR A 39 -15.34 7.57 0.04
N CYS A 40 -14.74 6.78 0.95
CA CYS A 40 -13.45 7.09 1.55
C CYS A 40 -12.33 7.22 0.51
N PHE A 41 -12.50 6.62 -0.67
CA PHE A 41 -11.53 6.66 -1.75
C PHE A 41 -11.69 7.86 -2.70
N LYS A 42 -12.74 8.67 -2.56
CA LYS A 42 -12.96 9.84 -3.41
C LYS A 42 -11.77 10.79 -3.33
N ASN A 43 -11.32 11.29 -4.47
CA ASN A 43 -10.14 12.16 -4.60
C ASN A 43 -8.81 11.53 -4.19
N THR A 44 -8.76 10.21 -3.98
CA THR A 44 -7.50 9.49 -3.77
C THR A 44 -7.00 8.91 -5.09
N ARG A 45 -5.73 8.50 -5.13
CA ARG A 45 -5.18 7.77 -6.27
C ARG A 45 -5.92 6.44 -6.54
N SER A 46 -6.57 5.88 -5.52
CA SER A 46 -7.31 4.61 -5.60
C SER A 46 -8.78 4.78 -5.99
N ASP A 47 -9.27 6.01 -6.21
CA ASP A 47 -10.66 6.27 -6.59
C ASP A 47 -11.07 5.51 -7.86
N GLY A 48 -10.18 5.53 -8.87
CA GLY A 48 -10.38 4.80 -10.12
C GLY A 48 -10.34 3.27 -9.97
N ASP A 49 -9.66 2.74 -8.95
CA ASP A 49 -9.62 1.30 -8.70
C ASP A 49 -10.97 0.82 -8.15
N VAL A 50 -11.56 1.57 -7.21
CA VAL A 50 -12.87 1.25 -6.63
C VAL A 50 -13.98 1.45 -7.66
N ALA A 51 -13.92 2.52 -8.45
CA ALA A 51 -14.91 2.81 -9.50
C ALA A 51 -14.94 1.75 -10.62
N ARG A 52 -13.88 0.95 -10.79
CA ARG A 52 -13.87 -0.17 -11.75
C ARG A 52 -14.76 -1.34 -11.32
N TRP A 53 -14.86 -1.57 -10.01
CA TRP A 53 -15.55 -2.74 -9.46
C TRP A 53 -16.92 -2.42 -8.88
N VAL A 54 -17.19 -1.15 -8.59
CA VAL A 54 -18.43 -0.68 -7.98
C VAL A 54 -19.23 0.16 -8.98
N PRO A 55 -20.55 -0.07 -9.15
CA PRO A 55 -21.38 0.76 -10.02
C PRO A 55 -21.37 2.23 -9.59
N ALA A 56 -21.27 3.14 -10.55
CA ALA A 56 -21.18 4.59 -10.31
C ALA A 56 -22.31 5.15 -9.44
N GLN A 57 -23.53 4.61 -9.56
CA GLN A 57 -24.69 5.01 -8.77
C GLN A 57 -24.48 4.75 -7.27
N SER A 58 -23.66 3.77 -6.90
CA SER A 58 -23.42 3.43 -5.49
C SER A 58 -22.73 4.57 -4.73
N PHE A 59 -21.95 5.40 -5.43
CA PHE A 59 -21.20 6.53 -4.83
C PHE A 59 -22.09 7.71 -4.42
N THR A 60 -23.33 7.77 -4.92
CA THR A 60 -24.35 8.77 -4.57
C THR A 60 -25.40 8.22 -3.60
N LYS A 61 -25.39 6.92 -3.32
CA LYS A 61 -26.33 6.29 -2.37
C LYS A 61 -26.12 6.78 -0.94
N LEU A 62 -27.21 6.73 -0.19
CA LEU A 62 -27.31 7.11 1.20
C LEU A 62 -26.46 6.18 2.08
N ARG A 63 -25.73 6.79 3.00
CA ARG A 63 -24.94 6.15 4.05
C ARG A 63 -25.49 6.66 5.37
N ASP A 64 -26.20 5.80 6.09
CA ASP A 64 -26.94 6.12 7.29
C ASP A 64 -26.61 5.06 8.35
N ASP A 65 -26.18 5.53 9.52
CA ASP A 65 -25.69 4.67 10.59
C ASP A 65 -26.82 3.92 11.30
N ASP A 66 -28.00 4.52 11.39
CA ASP A 66 -29.17 3.89 12.01
C ASP A 66 -29.64 2.69 11.17
N VAL A 67 -29.68 2.88 9.85
CA VAL A 67 -30.03 1.81 8.90
C VAL A 67 -28.95 0.72 8.88
N LYS A 68 -27.68 1.09 9.03
CA LYS A 68 -26.57 0.13 9.17
C LYS A 68 -26.70 -0.68 10.45
N ALA A 69 -26.99 -0.05 11.59
CA ALA A 69 -27.22 -0.73 12.86
C ALA A 69 -28.41 -1.71 12.76
N ALA A 70 -29.51 -1.29 12.14
CA ALA A 70 -30.66 -2.15 11.89
C ALA A 70 -30.31 -3.37 11.01
N PHE A 71 -29.49 -3.20 9.97
CA PHE A 71 -29.00 -4.32 9.16
C PHE A 71 -28.06 -5.25 9.95
N GLN A 72 -27.17 -4.70 10.77
CA GLN A 72 -26.24 -5.48 11.57
C GLN A 72 -26.93 -6.30 12.66
N ALA A 73 -28.07 -5.83 13.18
CA ALA A 73 -28.90 -6.54 14.16
C ALA A 73 -29.62 -7.78 13.59
N LEU A 74 -29.68 -7.95 12.27
CA LEU A 74 -30.25 -9.15 11.64
C LEU A 74 -29.42 -10.40 11.95
N SER A 75 -30.07 -11.56 11.96
CA SER A 75 -29.37 -12.85 12.00
C SER A 75 -28.57 -13.11 10.72
N ASP A 76 -27.53 -13.93 10.83
CA ASP A 76 -26.65 -14.25 9.70
C ASP A 76 -27.41 -14.94 8.55
N GLU A 77 -28.42 -15.77 8.86
CA GLU A 77 -29.29 -16.37 7.84
C GLU A 77 -30.08 -15.32 7.05
N ALA A 78 -30.58 -14.28 7.73
CA ALA A 78 -31.33 -13.21 7.08
C ALA A 78 -30.41 -12.36 6.20
N LYS A 79 -29.19 -12.06 6.67
CA LYS A 79 -28.16 -11.36 5.88
C LYS A 79 -27.74 -12.16 4.66
N ALA A 80 -27.54 -13.47 4.82
CA ALA A 80 -27.17 -14.37 3.72
C ALA A 80 -28.24 -14.42 2.63
N LYS A 81 -29.53 -14.40 2.99
CA LYS A 81 -30.65 -14.35 2.03
C LYS A 81 -30.68 -13.06 1.21
N LEU A 82 -30.26 -11.93 1.80
CA LEU A 82 -30.18 -10.64 1.10
C LEU A 82 -29.01 -10.57 0.12
N GLY A 83 -27.93 -11.30 0.38
CA GLY A 83 -26.77 -11.42 -0.52
C GLY A 83 -25.83 -10.21 -0.56
N TYR A 84 -26.11 -9.13 0.19
CA TYR A 84 -25.32 -7.90 0.17
C TYR A 84 -23.85 -8.14 0.58
N GLU A 85 -23.62 -9.02 1.54
CA GLU A 85 -22.26 -9.38 1.99
C GLU A 85 -21.49 -10.16 0.92
N ARG A 86 -22.18 -11.02 0.17
CA ARG A 86 -21.57 -11.79 -0.92
C ARG A 86 -21.10 -10.85 -2.04
N ASP A 87 -21.95 -9.89 -2.40
CA ASP A 87 -21.63 -8.92 -3.45
C ASP A 87 -20.50 -7.98 -2.99
N THR A 88 -20.53 -7.55 -1.72
CA THR A 88 -19.45 -6.75 -1.11
C THR A 88 -18.13 -7.52 -1.08
N LYS A 89 -18.16 -8.81 -0.71
CA LYS A 89 -16.98 -9.68 -0.73
C LYS A 89 -16.39 -9.80 -2.14
N ALA A 90 -17.22 -9.96 -3.16
CA ALA A 90 -16.73 -10.06 -4.54
C ALA A 90 -15.97 -8.79 -4.97
N VAL A 91 -16.45 -7.61 -4.57
CA VAL A 91 -15.73 -6.34 -4.80
C VAL A 91 -14.41 -6.32 -4.03
N LEU A 92 -14.40 -6.71 -2.75
CA LEU A 92 -13.19 -6.78 -1.92
C LEU A 92 -12.15 -7.74 -2.49
N ASP A 93 -12.55 -8.94 -2.92
CA ASP A 93 -11.67 -9.93 -3.53
C ASP A 93 -10.98 -9.37 -4.79
N ASN A 94 -11.70 -8.60 -5.59
CA ASN A 94 -11.14 -7.96 -6.78
C ASN A 94 -10.18 -6.80 -6.44
N LEU A 95 -10.51 -6.00 -5.42
CA LEU A 95 -9.62 -4.93 -4.94
C LEU A 95 -8.32 -5.51 -4.36
N VAL A 96 -8.40 -6.59 -3.59
CA VAL A 96 -7.23 -7.30 -3.05
C VAL A 96 -6.35 -7.79 -4.20
N ARG A 97 -6.93 -8.47 -5.20
CA ARG A 97 -6.16 -8.93 -6.38
C ARG A 97 -5.47 -7.77 -7.13
N ASP A 98 -6.12 -6.62 -7.26
CA ASP A 98 -5.52 -5.46 -7.90
C ASP A 98 -4.41 -4.82 -7.04
N CYS A 99 -4.52 -4.88 -5.71
CA CYS A 99 -3.45 -4.52 -4.79
C CYS A 99 -2.26 -5.47 -4.91
N ASP A 100 -2.49 -6.79 -4.87
CA ASP A 100 -1.44 -7.81 -4.97
C ASP A 100 -0.63 -7.65 -6.27
N ARG A 101 -1.32 -7.51 -7.41
CA ARG A 101 -0.67 -7.24 -8.70
C ARG A 101 0.18 -5.97 -8.69
N ARG A 102 -0.25 -4.93 -7.98
CA ARG A 102 0.53 -3.67 -7.86
C ARG A 102 1.76 -3.86 -7.00
N VAL A 103 1.64 -4.60 -5.89
CA VAL A 103 2.75 -4.95 -5.01
C VAL A 103 3.78 -5.79 -5.76
N GLU A 104 3.35 -6.84 -6.45
CA GLU A 104 4.24 -7.68 -7.27
C GLU A 104 5.00 -6.87 -8.31
N ARG A 105 4.30 -6.00 -9.07
CA ARG A 105 4.94 -5.11 -10.05
C ARG A 105 5.89 -4.11 -9.37
N GLY A 106 5.54 -3.61 -8.20
CA GLY A 106 6.38 -2.71 -7.40
C GLY A 106 7.68 -3.39 -6.95
N LEU A 107 7.56 -4.59 -6.39
CA LEU A 107 8.71 -5.41 -5.96
C LEU A 107 9.61 -5.80 -7.13
N ALA A 108 9.02 -6.19 -8.26
CA ALA A 108 9.79 -6.51 -9.47
C ALA A 108 10.60 -5.30 -9.96
N ARG A 109 10.00 -4.10 -10.01
CA ARG A 109 10.72 -2.86 -10.36
C ARG A 109 11.83 -2.54 -9.37
N ALA A 110 11.53 -2.57 -8.07
CA ALA A 110 12.51 -2.29 -7.02
C ALA A 110 13.69 -3.28 -7.06
N ARG A 111 13.44 -4.56 -7.36
CA ARG A 111 14.48 -5.57 -7.53
C ARG A 111 15.39 -5.25 -8.71
N VAL A 112 14.82 -4.92 -9.88
CA VAL A 112 15.61 -4.56 -11.07
C VAL A 112 16.44 -3.29 -10.82
N GLU A 113 15.88 -2.28 -10.16
CA GLU A 113 16.61 -1.07 -9.78
C GLU A 113 17.76 -1.37 -8.81
N ARG A 114 17.54 -2.26 -7.83
CA ARG A 114 18.57 -2.71 -6.90
C ARG A 114 19.69 -3.47 -7.61
N GLU A 115 19.35 -4.40 -8.50
CA GLU A 115 20.33 -5.16 -9.28
C GLU A 115 21.16 -4.21 -10.18
N ARG A 116 20.51 -3.24 -10.84
CA ARG A 116 21.20 -2.20 -11.62
C ARG A 116 22.14 -1.35 -10.77
N ALA A 117 21.69 -0.92 -9.59
CA ALA A 117 22.52 -0.16 -8.66
C ALA A 117 23.73 -0.97 -8.18
N GLN A 118 23.54 -2.26 -7.88
CA GLN A 118 24.64 -3.16 -7.51
C GLN A 118 25.65 -3.35 -8.64
N VAL A 119 25.18 -3.56 -9.88
CA VAL A 119 26.07 -3.65 -11.04
C VAL A 119 26.84 -2.35 -11.22
N MET A 120 26.15 -1.21 -11.21
CA MET A 120 26.78 0.11 -11.36
C MET A 120 27.84 0.37 -10.29
N ILE A 121 27.57 -0.01 -9.04
CA ILE A 121 28.57 0.00 -7.97
C ILE A 121 29.72 -0.92 -8.37
N SER A 122 29.49 -2.20 -8.65
CA SER A 122 30.56 -3.17 -8.96
C SER A 122 31.44 -2.81 -10.17
N THR A 123 30.90 -2.13 -11.17
CA THR A 123 31.62 -1.69 -12.37
C THR A 123 32.07 -0.22 -12.29
N SER A 124 31.90 0.44 -11.14
CA SER A 124 32.38 1.81 -11.00
C SER A 124 33.91 1.80 -10.98
N ALA A 125 34.51 2.77 -11.65
CA ALA A 125 35.96 2.99 -11.57
C ALA A 125 36.43 3.13 -10.11
N ASP A 126 35.56 3.62 -9.22
CA ASP A 126 35.83 3.72 -7.79
C ASP A 126 36.00 2.35 -7.12
N ASN A 127 35.31 1.31 -7.57
CA ASN A 127 35.49 -0.06 -7.06
C ASN A 127 36.79 -0.68 -7.56
N ASP A 128 37.16 -0.48 -8.83
CA ASP A 128 38.46 -0.91 -9.36
C ASP A 128 39.61 -0.21 -8.62
N VAL A 129 39.46 1.09 -8.35
CA VAL A 129 40.42 1.88 -7.54
C VAL A 129 40.47 1.36 -6.10
N LEU A 130 39.33 1.04 -5.48
CA LEU A 130 39.27 0.43 -4.14
C LEU A 130 39.95 -0.94 -4.10
N GLU A 131 39.78 -1.79 -5.12
CA GLU A 131 40.47 -3.08 -5.21
C GLU A 131 41.98 -2.89 -5.36
N LEU A 132 42.42 -1.98 -6.24
CA LEU A 132 43.83 -1.63 -6.38
C LEU A 132 44.44 -1.11 -5.08
N LEU A 133 43.72 -0.26 -4.35
CA LEU A 133 44.16 0.24 -3.05
C LEU A 133 44.27 -0.88 -2.02
N LYS A 134 43.32 -1.82 -1.98
CA LYS A 134 43.40 -3.01 -1.09
C LYS A 134 44.61 -3.88 -1.39
N VAL A 135 44.94 -4.09 -2.67
CA VAL A 135 46.15 -4.85 -3.06
C VAL A 135 47.41 -4.12 -2.59
N LYS A 136 47.50 -2.81 -2.84
CA LYS A 136 48.65 -2.00 -2.40
C LYS A 136 48.80 -1.98 -0.88
N MET A 137 47.71 -1.89 -0.13
CA MET A 137 47.74 -1.97 1.33
C MET A 137 48.30 -3.32 1.80
N LYS A 138 47.85 -4.44 1.21
CA LYS A 138 48.39 -5.77 1.53
C LYS A 138 49.87 -5.91 1.22
N GLU A 139 50.30 -5.43 0.04
CA GLU A 139 51.71 -5.49 -0.34
C GLU A 139 52.60 -4.66 0.60
N SER A 140 52.13 -3.49 1.04
CA SER A 140 52.86 -2.64 1.98
C SER A 140 52.88 -3.24 3.39
N THR A 141 51.79 -3.87 3.86
CA THR A 141 51.80 -4.61 5.14
C THR A 141 52.75 -5.81 5.12
N GLU A 142 52.78 -6.58 4.03
CA GLU A 142 53.71 -7.72 3.89
C GLU A 142 55.18 -7.27 3.82
N LYS A 143 55.46 -6.08 3.27
CA LYS A 143 56.80 -5.50 3.28
C LYS A 143 57.21 -5.06 4.67
N ALA A 144 56.32 -4.41 5.41
CA ALA A 144 56.57 -4.01 6.80
C ALA A 144 56.82 -5.24 7.70
N GLU A 145 56.05 -6.32 7.53
CA GLU A 145 56.26 -7.58 8.25
C GLU A 145 57.64 -8.19 7.96
N LYS A 146 58.05 -8.26 6.68
CA LYS A 146 59.37 -8.78 6.29
C LYS A 146 60.53 -7.93 6.84
N LEU A 147 60.44 -6.61 6.76
CA LEU A 147 61.46 -5.71 7.33
C LEU A 147 61.57 -5.90 8.85
N GLY A 148 60.46 -6.15 9.53
CA GLY A 148 60.43 -6.52 10.94
C GLY A 148 61.08 -7.88 11.24
N GLU A 149 60.81 -8.90 10.42
CA GLU A 149 61.42 -10.24 10.55
C GLU A 149 62.94 -10.22 10.30
N ASP A 150 63.40 -9.40 9.35
CA ASP A 150 64.83 -9.19 9.04
C ASP A 150 65.54 -8.31 10.09
N GLY A 151 64.81 -7.76 11.06
CA GLY A 151 65.34 -6.99 12.19
C GLY A 151 65.54 -5.49 11.91
N ASP A 152 65.06 -4.98 10.77
CA ASP A 152 65.04 -3.55 10.43
C ASP A 152 63.77 -2.89 10.98
N VAL A 153 63.79 -2.66 12.29
CA VAL A 153 62.66 -2.09 13.04
C VAL A 153 62.33 -0.66 12.58
N ASP A 154 63.36 0.15 12.28
CA ASP A 154 63.20 1.54 11.82
C ASP A 154 62.60 1.61 10.40
N GLY A 155 62.90 0.62 9.55
CA GLY A 155 62.33 0.49 8.21
C GLY A 155 60.87 0.03 8.24
N ALA A 156 60.54 -0.92 9.11
CA ALA A 156 59.17 -1.40 9.30
C ALA A 156 58.22 -0.33 9.86
N GLU A 157 58.68 0.48 10.82
CA GLU A 157 57.89 1.57 11.42
C GLU A 157 57.54 2.65 10.39
N LYS A 158 58.48 3.01 9.51
CA LYS A 158 58.23 3.99 8.43
C LYS A 158 57.24 3.50 7.37
N GLU A 159 57.29 2.22 7.01
CA GLU A 159 56.33 1.64 6.05
C GLU A 159 54.93 1.53 6.66
N LEU A 160 54.82 1.31 7.97
CA LEU A 160 53.53 1.35 8.68
C LEU A 160 52.99 2.77 8.85
N GLU A 161 53.83 3.77 9.12
CA GLU A 161 53.43 5.19 9.12
C GLU A 161 52.89 5.64 7.75
N HIS A 162 53.40 5.06 6.65
CA HIS A 162 52.90 5.34 5.31
C HIS A 162 51.51 4.73 5.01
N LEU A 163 51.02 3.82 5.86
CA LEU A 163 49.71 3.17 5.75
C LEU A 163 48.62 3.84 6.59
N GLU A 164 48.97 4.71 7.56
CA GLU A 164 48.04 5.54 8.35
C GLU A 164 47.54 6.78 7.57
#